data_AF-A0A9D4YPG5-F1
#
_entry.id   AF-A0A9D4YPG5-F1
#
_cell.length_a   1.000
_cell.length_b   1.000
_cell.length_c   1.000
_cell.angle_alpha   90.00
_cell.angle_beta   90.00
_cell.angle_gamma   90.00
#
_symmetry.space_group_name_H-M   'P 1'
#
loop_
_entity.id
_entity.type
_entity.pdbx_description
1 polymer ?
#
loop_
_entity_poly.entity_id
_entity_poly.type
_entity_poly.pdbx_seq_one_letter_code
_entity_poly.pdbx_strand_id
1 'polypeptide(L)'
;MKKARKIGAFKEYMVGRSSEVTFATVFEKYEAIIRYLAAFDYTGENLKTSHKQEAAKHCNCTIADVENALAKFTWAKEAQKKIQELNKEGKPMPKNIAEVNFLFN
;
A
#
# COMPACT_ATOMS: atom_id res chain seq x y z
N MET A 1 8.83 -0.52 19.49
CA MET A 1 7.55 -1.14 19.92
C MET A 1 6.36 -0.89 18.99
N LYS A 2 6.09 0.32 18.47
CA LYS A 2 4.94 0.55 17.54
C LYS A 2 5.08 -0.12 16.15
N LYS A 3 6.30 -0.26 15.63
CA LYS A 3 6.59 -0.83 14.30
C LYS A 3 6.37 -2.34 14.21
N ALA A 4 6.80 -3.10 15.22
CA ALA A 4 6.63 -4.54 15.29
C ALA A 4 5.14 -4.98 15.34
N ARG A 5 4.26 -4.18 15.96
CA ARG A 5 2.81 -4.46 16.01
C ARG A 5 2.13 -4.37 14.64
N LYS A 6 2.54 -3.43 13.77
CA LYS A 6 1.97 -3.31 12.40
C LYS A 6 2.38 -4.48 11.50
N ILE A 7 3.63 -4.93 11.61
CA ILE A 7 4.17 -6.03 10.79
C ILE A 7 3.59 -7.39 11.23
N GLY A 8 3.45 -7.61 12.54
CA GLY A 8 2.88 -8.84 13.08
C GLY A 8 1.45 -9.12 12.62
N ALA A 9 0.61 -8.09 12.48
CA ALA A 9 -0.76 -8.23 11.99
C ALA A 9 -0.85 -8.55 10.47
N PHE A 10 0.16 -8.15 9.69
CA PHE A 10 0.22 -8.46 8.25
C PHE A 10 0.73 -9.89 7.96
N LYS A 11 1.36 -10.53 8.95
CA LYS A 11 1.96 -11.87 8.81
C LYS A 11 0.94 -12.94 8.39
N GLU A 12 -0.30 -12.83 8.83
CA GLU A 12 -1.38 -13.79 8.50
C GLU A 12 -1.87 -13.68 7.04
N TYR A 13 -1.59 -12.55 6.38
CA TYR A 13 -1.96 -12.32 4.98
C TYR A 13 -0.80 -12.57 4.01
N MET A 14 0.38 -12.95 4.53
CA MET A 14 1.59 -13.12 3.74
C MET A 14 1.76 -14.58 3.27
N VAL A 15 1.56 -14.81 1.98
CA VAL A 15 1.92 -16.05 1.30
C VAL A 15 3.20 -15.80 0.48
N GLY A 16 4.36 -16.35 0.89
CA GLY A 16 5.61 -16.23 0.13
C GLY A 16 6.91 -16.43 0.91
N ARG A 17 8.03 -16.62 0.21
CA ARG A 17 9.37 -16.94 0.75
C ARG A 17 10.23 -15.72 1.15
N SER A 18 9.64 -14.55 1.37
CA SER A 18 10.40 -13.33 1.72
C SER A 18 10.60 -13.23 3.24
N SER A 19 11.81 -12.88 3.68
CA SER A 19 12.07 -12.69 5.11
C SER A 19 11.28 -11.51 5.69
N GLU A 20 10.85 -11.61 6.94
CA GLU A 20 10.11 -10.56 7.66
C GLU A 20 10.86 -9.22 7.65
N VAL A 21 12.19 -9.26 7.73
CA VAL A 21 13.07 -8.10 7.68
C VAL A 21 13.01 -7.42 6.31
N THR A 22 13.11 -8.19 5.23
CA THR A 22 13.02 -7.67 3.87
C THR A 22 11.68 -6.98 3.62
N PHE A 23 10.58 -7.56 4.13
CA PHE A 23 9.25 -6.97 4.01
C PHE A 23 9.12 -5.67 4.82
N ALA A 24 9.59 -5.67 6.08
CA ALA A 24 9.57 -4.49 6.94
C ALA A 24 10.30 -3.32 6.28
N THR A 25 11.50 -3.55 5.73
CA THR A 25 12.28 -2.50 5.05
C THR A 25 11.57 -1.95 3.82
N VAL A 26 10.96 -2.81 2.99
CA VAL A 26 10.22 -2.37 1.80
C VAL A 26 8.95 -1.60 2.20
N PHE A 27 8.24 -2.06 3.21
CA PHE A 27 7.03 -1.39 3.70
C PHE A 27 7.35 -0.02 4.30
N GLU A 28 8.43 0.10 5.09
CA GLU A 28 8.89 1.39 5.62
C GLU A 28 9.24 2.37 4.50
N LYS A 29 9.90 1.90 3.43
CA LYS A 29 10.18 2.70 2.25
C LYS A 29 8.90 3.19 1.56
N TYR A 30 7.91 2.30 1.35
CA TYR A 30 6.63 2.69 0.76
C TYR A 30 5.84 3.65 1.66
N GLU A 31 5.80 3.42 2.97
CA GLU A 31 5.15 4.32 3.93
C GLU A 31 5.79 5.72 3.90
N ALA A 32 7.12 5.81 3.82
CA ALA A 32 7.83 7.08 3.70
C ALA A 32 7.48 7.82 2.39
N ILE A 33 7.50 7.12 1.26
CA ILE A 33 7.13 7.69 -0.06
C ILE A 33 5.69 8.22 -0.03
N ILE A 34 4.74 7.41 0.42
CA ILE A 34 3.32 7.79 0.43
C ILE A 34 3.07 8.97 1.39
N ARG A 35 3.71 8.99 2.57
CA ARG A 35 3.60 10.13 3.49
C ARG A 35 4.15 11.42 2.87
N TYR A 36 5.27 11.34 2.16
CA TYR A 36 5.84 12.52 1.50
C TYR A 36 4.90 13.05 0.43
N LEU A 37 4.39 12.17 -0.43
CA LEU A 37 3.48 12.54 -1.51
C LEU A 37 2.12 13.05 -1.01
N ALA A 38 1.66 12.56 0.15
CA ALA A 38 0.41 13.00 0.76
C ALA A 38 0.40 14.48 1.14
N ALA A 39 1.57 15.12 1.32
CA ALA A 39 1.66 16.56 1.53
C ALA A 39 1.30 17.37 0.27
N PHE A 40 1.44 16.78 -0.92
CA PHE A 40 1.03 17.37 -2.20
C PHE A 40 -0.39 16.96 -2.58
N ASP A 41 -0.70 15.67 -2.44
CA ASP A 41 -2.03 15.12 -2.68
C ASP A 41 -2.21 13.83 -1.87
N TYR A 42 -3.07 13.88 -0.85
CA TYR A 42 -3.38 12.74 0.01
C TYR A 42 -4.15 11.62 -0.71
N THR A 43 -4.76 11.91 -1.87
CA THR A 43 -5.50 10.91 -2.64
C THR A 43 -4.60 10.04 -3.51
N GLY A 44 -3.42 10.54 -3.86
CA GLY A 44 -2.46 9.90 -4.77
C GLY A 44 -2.81 10.00 -6.26
N GLU A 45 -3.91 10.65 -6.63
CA GLU A 45 -4.49 10.63 -7.98
C GLU A 45 -4.00 11.79 -8.87
N ASN A 46 -3.64 12.92 -8.27
CA ASN A 46 -3.31 14.18 -8.95
C ASN A 46 -1.83 14.59 -8.77
N LEU A 47 -0.96 13.60 -8.61
CA LEU A 47 0.48 13.80 -8.43
C LEU A 47 1.20 14.06 -9.76
N LYS A 48 1.83 15.23 -9.87
CA LYS A 48 2.68 15.59 -11.01
C LYS A 48 4.01 14.83 -10.99
N THR A 49 4.62 14.67 -12.17
CA THR A 49 5.96 14.07 -12.30
C THR A 49 7.00 14.76 -11.41
N SER A 50 6.92 16.09 -11.27
CA SER A 50 7.80 16.84 -10.36
C SER A 50 7.68 16.39 -8.91
N HIS A 51 6.47 16.14 -8.39
CA HIS A 51 6.26 15.64 -7.03
C HIS A 51 6.86 14.24 -6.85
N LYS A 52 6.72 13.37 -7.85
CA LYS A 52 7.30 12.01 -7.83
C LYS A 52 8.83 12.04 -7.84
N GLN A 53 9.42 12.93 -8.64
CA GLN A 53 10.88 13.13 -8.67
C GLN A 53 11.40 13.69 -7.34
N GLU A 54 10.66 14.59 -6.70
CA GLU A 54 11.00 15.14 -5.40
C GLU A 54 10.92 14.08 -4.30
N ALA A 55 9.87 13.25 -4.30
CA ALA A 55 9.73 12.12 -3.40
C ALA A 55 10.86 11.11 -3.57
N ALA A 56 11.28 10.82 -4.81
CA ALA A 56 12.40 9.93 -5.10
C ALA A 56 13.71 10.44 -4.49
N LYS A 57 13.99 11.74 -4.63
CA LYS A 57 15.15 12.39 -3.99
C LYS A 57 15.04 12.37 -2.47
N HIS A 58 13.89 12.75 -1.91
CA HIS A 58 13.69 12.81 -0.47
C HIS A 58 13.82 11.44 0.21
N CYS A 59 13.26 10.40 -0.41
CA CYS A 59 13.26 9.05 0.12
C CYS A 59 14.49 8.23 -0.30
N ASN A 60 15.47 8.85 -0.97
CA ASN A 60 16.66 8.19 -1.52
C ASN A 60 16.32 6.91 -2.30
N CYS A 61 15.43 7.03 -3.28
CA CYS A 61 14.93 5.92 -4.07
C CYS A 61 14.77 6.29 -5.55
N THR A 62 14.39 5.31 -6.37
CA THR A 62 14.14 5.54 -7.80
C THR A 62 12.71 6.02 -8.04
N ILE A 63 12.47 6.69 -9.16
CA ILE A 63 11.09 7.02 -9.56
C ILE A 63 10.23 5.77 -9.75
N ALA A 64 10.82 4.64 -10.16
CA ALA A 64 10.13 3.36 -10.26
C ALA A 64 9.67 2.83 -8.90
N ASP A 65 10.45 3.04 -7.84
CA ASP A 65 10.02 2.73 -6.46
C ASP A 65 8.82 3.58 -6.06
N VAL A 66 8.82 4.86 -6.44
CA VAL A 66 7.72 5.79 -6.17
C VAL A 66 6.45 5.36 -6.89
N GLU A 67 6.55 5.02 -8.18
CA GLU A 67 5.41 4.55 -8.97
C GLU A 67 4.88 3.20 -8.46
N ASN A 68 5.76 2.29 -8.06
CA ASN A 68 5.35 1.02 -7.46
C ASN A 68 4.63 1.22 -6.11
N ALA A 69 5.12 2.13 -5.26
CA ALA A 69 4.45 2.49 -4.01
C ALA A 69 3.05 3.08 -4.28
N LEU A 70 2.93 3.99 -5.25
CA LEU A 70 1.66 4.58 -5.65
C LEU A 70 0.68 3.54 -6.20
N ALA A 71 1.13 2.65 -7.09
CA ALA A 71 0.29 1.59 -7.64
C ALA A 71 -0.29 0.69 -6.53
N LYS A 72 0.54 0.31 -5.54
CA LYS A 72 0.09 -0.46 -4.38
C LYS A 72 -0.87 0.31 -3.49
N PHE A 73 -0.63 1.60 -3.27
CA PHE A 73 -1.50 2.46 -2.49
C PHE A 73 -2.88 2.62 -3.14
N THR A 74 -2.92 2.92 -4.45
CA THR A 74 -4.16 3.04 -5.22
C THR A 74 -4.95 1.74 -5.20
N TRP A 75 -4.29 0.61 -5.47
CA TRP A 75 -4.93 -0.71 -5.38
C TRP A 75 -5.51 -0.97 -4.00
N ALA A 76 -4.75 -0.69 -2.92
CA ALA A 76 -5.21 -0.93 -1.55
C ALA A 76 -6.42 -0.05 -1.19
N LYS A 77 -6.44 1.21 -1.65
CA LYS A 77 -7.56 2.14 -1.46
C LYS A 77 -8.83 1.65 -2.15
N GLU A 78 -8.72 1.19 -3.39
CA GLU A 78 -9.85 0.61 -4.14
C GLU A 78 -10.33 -0.70 -3.52
N ALA A 79 -9.41 -1.56 -3.08
CA ALA A 79 -9.74 -2.82 -2.42
C ALA A 79 -10.51 -2.56 -1.14
N GLN A 80 -10.03 -1.63 -0.31
CA GLN A 80 -10.71 -1.22 0.91
C GLN A 80 -12.11 -0.67 0.61
N LYS A 81 -12.28 0.14 -0.43
CA LYS A 81 -13.59 0.68 -0.83
C LYS A 81 -14.57 -0.44 -1.20
N LYS A 82 -14.16 -1.39 -2.04
CA LYS A 82 -15.00 -2.55 -2.42
C LYS A 82 -15.37 -3.41 -1.21
N ILE A 83 -14.41 -3.66 -0.32
CA ILE A 83 -14.64 -4.39 0.93
C ILE A 83 -15.66 -3.67 1.82
N GLN A 84 -15.59 -2.33 1.92
CA GLN A 84 -16.57 -1.53 2.65
C GLN A 84 -17.97 -1.57 2.02
N GLU A 85 -18.07 -1.61 0.69
CA GLU A 85 -19.34 -1.76 -0.03
C GLU A 85 -19.97 -3.13 0.24
N LEU A 86 -19.20 -4.23 0.15
CA LEU A 86 -19.68 -5.57 0.50
C LEU A 86 -20.22 -5.65 1.93
N ASN A 87 -19.49 -5.03 2.88
CA ASN A 87 -19.91 -5.00 4.28
C ASN A 87 -21.25 -4.26 4.47
N LYS A 88 -21.46 -3.16 3.74
CA LYS A 88 -22.72 -2.40 3.77
C LYS A 88 -23.89 -3.19 3.17
N GLU A 89 -23.61 -4.00 2.15
CA GLU A 89 -24.59 -4.86 1.48
C GLU A 89 -24.88 -6.16 2.25
N GLY A 90 -24.19 -6.42 3.37
CA GLY A 90 -24.32 -7.66 4.15
C GLY A 90 -23.74 -8.90 3.45
N LYS A 91 -22.89 -8.70 2.43
CA LYS A 91 -22.23 -9.78 1.69
C LYS A 91 -21.05 -10.36 2.48
N PRO A 92 -20.67 -11.64 2.24
CA PRO A 92 -19.50 -12.24 2.87
C PRO A 92 -18.23 -11.42 2.61
N MET A 93 -17.48 -11.16 3.69
CA MET A 93 -16.23 -10.42 3.63
C MET A 93 -15.09 -11.33 3.17
N PRO A 94 -14.19 -10.85 2.28
CA PRO A 94 -13.05 -11.64 1.84
C PRO A 94 -12.10 -11.91 3.01
N LYS A 95 -11.63 -13.16 3.12
CA LYS A 95 -10.78 -13.62 4.22
C LYS A 95 -9.29 -13.53 3.92
N ASN A 96 -8.94 -13.43 2.65
CA ASN A 96 -7.56 -13.43 2.18
C ASN A 96 -7.40 -12.57 0.92
N ILE A 97 -6.15 -12.30 0.57
CA ILE A 97 -5.80 -11.46 -0.59
C ILE A 97 -6.30 -12.02 -1.92
N ALA A 98 -6.41 -13.34 -2.07
CA ALA A 98 -6.89 -13.96 -3.30
C ALA A 98 -8.38 -13.66 -3.50
N GLU A 99 -9.19 -13.77 -2.45
CA GLU A 99 -10.60 -13.36 -2.45
C GLU A 99 -10.76 -11.87 -2.71
N VAL A 100 -9.88 -11.02 -2.17
CA VAL A 100 -9.87 -9.58 -2.49
C VAL A 100 -9.59 -9.35 -3.98
N ASN A 101 -8.64 -10.08 -4.58
CA ASN A 101 -8.34 -9.97 -6.00
C ASN A 101 -9.53 -10.38 -6.89
N PHE A 102 -10.32 -11.37 -6.48
CA PHE A 102 -11.56 -11.73 -7.18
C PHE A 102 -12.60 -10.61 -7.23
N LEU A 103 -12.53 -9.59 -6.35
CA LEU A 103 -13.41 -8.44 -6.41
C LEU A 103 -13.11 -7.48 -7.58
N PHE A 104 -11.98 -7.66 -8.26
CA PHE A 104 -11.53 -6.81 -9.37
C PHE A 104 -11.66 -7.45 -10.75
N ASN A 105 -12.01 -8.75 -10.81
CA ASN A 105 -12.31 -9.47 -12.03
C ASN A 105 -13.83 -9.51 -12.25
#